data_AF-A0A523VL31-F1
#
_entry.id   AF-A0A523VL31-F1
#
_cell.length_a   1.000
_cell.length_b   1.000
_cell.length_c   1.000
_cell.angle_alpha   90.00
_cell.angle_beta   90.00
_cell.angle_gamma   90.00
#
_symmetry.space_group_name_H-M   'P 1'
#
loop_
_entity.id
_entity.type
_entity.pdbx_description
1 polymer ?
#
loop_
_entity_poly.entity_id
_entity_poly.type
_entity_poly.pdbx_seq_one_letter_code
_entity_poly.pdbx_strand_id
1 'polypeptide(L)'
;MTNWQKDLPPIARERLARIGGLTQEEKERMRDSEKVNSLLSEFHQNRIDPESLWKRLKKEGKPSLLREAQARLIDSLSFGDTPAELQRRRDGILAIETLKEEQNTPAVELSLNLMEDLRKRYRAEMEQAYNRIRAEVERNPQLMVKQVQQEQRTMLVQLTVDEAIKQLPEWQDFLSQHEGTYSQEFAKVIEKLKRELK
;
A
#
# COMPACT_ATOMS: atom_id res chain seq x y z
N MET A 1 10.97 -1.42 -44.42
CA MET A 1 11.60 -1.77 -43.13
C MET A 1 13.10 -1.54 -43.26
N THR A 2 13.64 -0.56 -42.56
CA THR A 2 15.05 -0.15 -42.66
C THR A 2 15.94 -1.25 -42.08
N ASN A 3 16.91 -1.73 -42.86
CA ASN A 3 17.76 -2.87 -42.51
C ASN A 3 18.93 -2.40 -41.63
N TRP A 4 18.63 -1.77 -40.49
CA TRP A 4 19.58 -1.14 -39.56
C TRP A 4 20.61 -2.12 -38.99
N GLN A 5 20.33 -3.42 -39.03
CA GLN A 5 21.28 -4.47 -38.65
C GLN A 5 22.50 -4.55 -39.57
N LYS A 6 22.41 -4.07 -40.82
CA LYS A 6 23.54 -4.04 -41.76
C LYS A 6 24.50 -2.88 -41.52
N ASP A 7 24.10 -1.86 -40.75
CA ASP A 7 24.94 -0.69 -40.48
C ASP A 7 25.68 -0.78 -39.14
N LEU A 8 25.49 -1.89 -38.39
CA LEU A 8 26.15 -2.09 -37.11
C LEU A 8 27.59 -2.61 -37.26
N PRO A 9 28.56 -2.07 -36.47
CA PRO A 9 29.91 -2.59 -36.39
C PRO A 9 29.96 -4.09 -36.01
N PRO A 10 30.97 -4.85 -36.46
CA PRO A 10 31.07 -6.29 -36.19
C PRO A 10 30.94 -6.66 -34.71
N ILE A 11 31.57 -5.89 -33.82
CA ILE A 11 31.52 -6.08 -32.36
C ILE A 11 30.10 -5.85 -31.81
N ALA A 12 29.34 -4.92 -32.39
CA ALA A 12 27.95 -4.65 -31.99
C ALA A 12 27.02 -5.78 -32.44
N ARG A 13 27.24 -6.36 -33.62
CA ARG A 13 26.50 -7.55 -34.09
C ARG A 13 26.78 -8.78 -33.24
N GLU A 14 28.04 -8.98 -32.87
CA GLU A 14 28.44 -10.09 -31.98
C GLU A 14 27.84 -9.92 -30.59
N ARG A 15 27.81 -8.70 -30.03
CA ARG A 15 27.14 -8.40 -28.76
C ARG A 15 25.63 -8.62 -28.83
N LEU A 16 24.96 -8.21 -29.91
CA LEU A 16 23.53 -8.46 -30.11
C LEU A 16 23.22 -9.95 -30.28
N ALA A 17 24.08 -10.69 -30.98
CA ALA A 17 23.96 -12.14 -31.11
C ALA A 17 24.16 -12.86 -29.76
N ARG A 18 25.03 -12.35 -28.89
CA ARG A 18 25.23 -12.85 -27.52
C ARG A 18 24.07 -12.51 -26.57
N ILE A 19 23.45 -11.34 -26.72
CA ILE A 19 22.29 -10.93 -25.93
C ILE A 19 21.05 -11.74 -26.36
N GLY A 20 20.97 -12.15 -27.64
CA GLY A 20 19.83 -12.87 -28.17
C GLY A 20 18.57 -11.99 -28.23
N GLY A 21 17.63 -12.33 -29.14
CA GLY A 21 16.29 -11.78 -29.04
C GLY A 21 15.56 -12.39 -27.84
N LEU A 22 14.56 -11.67 -27.28
CA LEU A 22 13.74 -12.22 -26.21
C LEU A 22 13.24 -13.62 -26.56
N THR A 23 13.43 -14.57 -25.64
CA THR A 23 12.91 -15.93 -25.80
C THR A 23 11.38 -15.90 -25.88
N GLN A 24 10.79 -16.96 -26.40
CA GLN A 24 9.32 -17.06 -26.43
C GLN A 24 8.73 -16.97 -25.01
N GLU A 25 9.40 -17.58 -24.04
CA GLU A 25 9.02 -17.54 -22.62
C GLU A 25 9.13 -16.13 -22.02
N GLU A 26 10.14 -15.35 -22.39
CA GLU A 26 10.27 -13.95 -21.97
C GLU A 26 9.17 -13.08 -22.58
N LYS A 27 8.85 -13.27 -23.86
CA LYS A 27 7.75 -12.56 -24.53
C LYS A 27 6.40 -12.90 -23.90
N GLU A 28 6.18 -14.16 -23.52
CA GLU A 28 4.96 -14.59 -22.83
C GLU A 28 4.85 -13.98 -21.43
N ARG A 29 5.94 -13.99 -20.66
CA ARG A 29 5.97 -13.32 -19.35
C ARG A 29 5.69 -11.82 -19.44
N MET A 30 6.25 -11.13 -20.44
CA MET A 30 5.96 -9.71 -20.67
C MET A 30 4.47 -9.48 -20.96
N ARG A 31 3.88 -10.28 -21.85
CA ARG A 31 2.44 -10.18 -22.15
C ARG A 31 1.56 -10.45 -20.94
N ASP A 32 1.89 -11.47 -20.15
CA ASP A 32 1.12 -11.80 -18.94
C ASP A 32 1.22 -10.68 -17.90
N SER A 33 2.41 -10.09 -17.71
CA SER A 33 2.65 -8.94 -16.85
C SER A 33 1.88 -7.67 -17.30
N GLU A 34 1.84 -7.39 -18.61
CA GLU A 34 1.04 -6.29 -19.18
C GLU A 34 -0.47 -6.50 -18.95
N LYS A 35 -0.96 -7.73 -19.09
CA LYS A 35 -2.36 -8.06 -18.78
C LYS A 35 -2.67 -7.83 -17.31
N VAL A 36 -1.81 -8.28 -16.40
CA VAL A 36 -1.98 -8.05 -14.96
C VAL A 36 -2.00 -6.56 -14.66
N ASN A 37 -1.08 -5.78 -15.24
CA ASN A 37 -1.06 -4.32 -15.11
C ASN A 37 -2.38 -3.67 -15.52
N SER A 38 -2.90 -4.03 -16.71
CA SER A 38 -4.16 -3.47 -17.21
C SER A 38 -5.31 -3.81 -16.27
N LEU A 39 -5.40 -5.07 -15.86
CA LEU A 39 -6.49 -5.56 -15.02
C LEU A 39 -6.49 -4.93 -13.63
N LEU A 40 -5.32 -4.87 -12.98
CA LEU A 40 -5.19 -4.24 -11.67
C LEU A 40 -5.39 -2.73 -11.75
N SER A 41 -5.00 -2.07 -12.83
CA SER A 41 -5.29 -0.65 -13.05
C SER A 41 -6.80 -0.38 -13.07
N GLU A 42 -7.59 -1.19 -13.79
CA GLU A 42 -9.05 -1.09 -13.75
C GLU A 42 -9.62 -1.34 -12.35
N PHE A 43 -9.06 -2.31 -11.62
CA PHE A 43 -9.49 -2.63 -10.26
C PHE A 43 -9.22 -1.48 -9.28
N HIS A 44 -8.02 -0.90 -9.31
CA HIS A 44 -7.63 0.25 -8.49
C HIS A 44 -8.43 1.51 -8.83
N GLN A 45 -8.81 1.69 -10.09
CA GLN A 45 -9.69 2.78 -10.53
C GLN A 45 -11.18 2.52 -10.23
N ASN A 46 -11.50 1.46 -9.48
CA ASN A 46 -12.85 1.03 -9.15
C ASN A 46 -13.75 0.68 -10.36
N ARG A 47 -13.17 0.46 -11.55
CA ARG A 47 -13.92 0.09 -12.77
C ARG A 47 -14.39 -1.36 -12.76
N ILE A 48 -13.68 -2.23 -12.04
CA ILE A 48 -14.06 -3.63 -11.80
C ILE A 48 -13.99 -3.96 -10.32
N ASP A 49 -14.95 -4.74 -9.83
CA ASP A 49 -15.03 -5.23 -8.46
C ASP A 49 -14.26 -6.56 -8.27
N PRO A 50 -14.12 -7.08 -7.03
CA PRO A 50 -13.43 -8.35 -6.78
C PRO A 50 -14.01 -9.54 -7.56
N GLU A 51 -15.32 -9.59 -7.74
CA GLU A 51 -16.00 -10.65 -8.50
C GLU A 51 -15.67 -10.58 -10.00
N SER A 52 -15.63 -9.37 -10.57
CA SER A 52 -15.25 -9.14 -11.96
C SER A 52 -13.76 -9.44 -12.19
N LEU A 53 -12.91 -9.07 -11.23
CA LEU A 53 -11.49 -9.42 -11.20
C LEU A 53 -11.33 -10.96 -11.23
N TRP A 54 -12.04 -11.66 -10.35
CA TRP A 54 -12.08 -13.12 -10.29
C TRP A 54 -12.48 -13.74 -11.63
N LYS A 55 -13.60 -13.29 -12.22
CA LYS A 55 -14.09 -13.81 -13.51
C LYS A 55 -13.08 -13.65 -14.64
N ARG A 56 -12.40 -12.51 -14.69
CA ARG A 56 -11.40 -12.24 -15.74
C ARG A 56 -10.15 -13.11 -15.56
N LEU A 57 -9.67 -13.26 -14.33
CA LEU A 57 -8.52 -14.12 -14.02
C LEU A 57 -8.82 -15.60 -14.23
N LYS A 58 -10.02 -16.05 -13.88
CA LYS A 58 -10.47 -17.43 -14.11
C LYS A 58 -10.46 -17.82 -15.58
N LYS A 59 -10.81 -16.89 -16.48
CA LYS A 59 -10.80 -17.14 -17.93
C LYS A 59 -9.40 -17.34 -18.48
N GLU A 60 -8.40 -16.68 -17.89
CA GLU A 60 -7.00 -16.86 -18.29
C GLU A 60 -6.44 -18.20 -17.79
N GLY A 61 -6.81 -18.62 -16.56
CA GLY A 61 -6.50 -19.96 -16.04
C GLY A 61 -5.00 -20.25 -15.87
N LYS A 62 -4.14 -19.22 -15.92
CA LYS A 62 -2.68 -19.36 -15.83
C LYS A 62 -2.20 -19.17 -14.39
N PRO A 63 -1.57 -20.18 -13.75
CA PRO A 63 -1.08 -20.08 -12.38
C PRO A 63 -0.08 -18.93 -12.14
N SER A 64 0.85 -18.70 -13.09
CA SER A 64 1.82 -17.60 -13.02
C SER A 64 1.14 -16.22 -12.94
N LEU A 65 0.08 -16.04 -13.73
CA LEU A 65 -0.70 -14.81 -13.79
C LEU A 65 -1.46 -14.57 -12.47
N LEU A 66 -2.06 -15.62 -11.89
CA LEU A 66 -2.72 -15.54 -10.59
C LEU A 66 -1.75 -15.12 -9.48
N ARG A 67 -0.58 -15.77 -9.41
CA ARG A 67 0.44 -15.44 -8.40
C ARG A 67 0.95 -14.01 -8.55
N GLU A 68 1.21 -13.57 -9.79
CA GLU A 68 1.66 -12.20 -10.06
C GLU A 68 0.57 -11.16 -9.72
N ALA A 69 -0.68 -11.39 -10.11
CA ALA A 69 -1.79 -10.49 -9.81
C ALA A 69 -2.00 -10.33 -8.30
N GLN A 70 -1.95 -11.43 -7.55
CA GLN A 70 -2.12 -11.40 -6.11
C GLN A 70 -0.95 -10.70 -5.40
N ALA A 71 0.29 -10.99 -5.82
CA ALA A 71 1.48 -10.34 -5.25
C ALA A 71 1.42 -8.81 -5.41
N ARG A 72 1.07 -8.34 -6.61
CA ARG A 72 0.92 -6.90 -6.88
C ARG A 72 -0.23 -6.26 -6.11
N LEU A 73 -1.32 -6.99 -5.90
CA LEU A 73 -2.41 -6.51 -5.04
C LEU A 73 -1.96 -6.37 -3.58
N ILE A 74 -1.16 -7.31 -3.08
CA ILE A 74 -0.55 -7.24 -1.75
C ILE A 74 0.43 -6.07 -1.66
N ASP A 75 1.26 -5.85 -2.68
CA ASP A 75 2.17 -4.69 -2.76
C ASP A 75 1.42 -3.35 -2.76
N SER A 76 0.16 -3.35 -3.20
CA SER A 76 -0.68 -2.14 -3.20
C SER A 76 -1.35 -1.84 -1.85
N LEU A 77 -1.27 -2.74 -0.86
CA LEU A 77 -1.82 -2.53 0.47
C LEU A 77 -1.04 -1.42 1.19
N SER A 78 -1.75 -0.45 1.75
CA SER A 78 -1.15 0.64 2.51
C SER A 78 -1.76 0.73 3.90
N PHE A 79 -0.93 1.09 4.89
CA PHE A 79 -1.41 1.36 6.24
C PHE A 79 -2.45 2.50 6.26
N GLY A 80 -2.24 3.49 5.37
CA GLY A 80 -3.09 4.68 5.21
C GLY A 80 -4.38 4.45 4.42
N ASP A 81 -4.66 3.24 3.93
CA ASP A 81 -5.89 2.93 3.18
C ASP A 81 -7.15 3.33 3.96
N THR A 82 -8.26 3.62 3.32
CA THR A 82 -9.56 3.68 4.01
C THR A 82 -10.04 2.26 4.38
N PRO A 83 -11.06 2.11 5.23
CA PRO A 83 -11.64 0.79 5.50
C PRO A 83 -12.21 0.14 4.23
N ALA A 84 -12.85 0.94 3.37
CA ALA A 84 -13.43 0.47 2.12
C ALA A 84 -12.36 0.02 1.12
N GLU A 85 -11.26 0.77 0.98
CA GLU A 85 -10.14 0.39 0.11
C GLU A 85 -9.44 -0.88 0.58
N LEU A 86 -9.19 -1.00 1.89
CA LEU A 86 -8.60 -2.21 2.46
C LEU A 86 -9.51 -3.43 2.25
N GLN A 87 -10.82 -3.28 2.54
CA GLN A 87 -11.78 -4.36 2.34
C GLN A 87 -11.82 -4.80 0.88
N ARG A 88 -11.86 -3.84 -0.06
CA ARG A 88 -11.85 -4.14 -1.50
C ARG A 88 -10.60 -4.94 -1.90
N ARG A 89 -9.41 -4.50 -1.45
CA ARG A 89 -8.15 -5.22 -1.74
C ARG A 89 -8.13 -6.60 -1.10
N ARG A 90 -8.59 -6.72 0.15
CA ARG A 90 -8.75 -8.00 0.87
C ARG A 90 -9.61 -8.97 0.05
N ASP A 91 -10.79 -8.52 -0.39
CA ASP A 91 -11.70 -9.34 -1.19
C ASP A 91 -11.08 -9.74 -2.52
N GLY A 92 -10.35 -8.82 -3.18
CA GLY A 92 -9.59 -9.12 -4.40
C GLY A 92 -8.49 -10.17 -4.18
N ILE A 93 -7.70 -10.05 -3.12
CA ILE A 93 -6.62 -11.00 -2.78
C ILE A 93 -7.19 -12.40 -2.51
N LEU A 94 -8.27 -12.48 -1.75
CA LEU A 94 -8.94 -13.75 -1.43
C LEU A 94 -9.61 -14.36 -2.66
N ALA A 95 -10.24 -13.53 -3.50
CA ALA A 95 -10.81 -14.00 -4.75
C ALA A 95 -9.73 -14.67 -5.62
N ILE A 96 -8.55 -14.05 -5.78
CA ILE A 96 -7.45 -14.65 -6.53
C ILE A 96 -6.97 -15.95 -5.87
N GLU A 97 -6.88 -15.99 -4.54
CA GLU A 97 -6.46 -17.19 -3.81
C GLU A 97 -7.37 -18.39 -4.12
N THR A 98 -8.69 -18.18 -4.22
CA THR A 98 -9.64 -19.26 -4.54
C THR A 98 -9.49 -19.85 -5.95
N LEU A 99 -8.78 -19.17 -6.86
CA LEU A 99 -8.52 -19.65 -8.22
C LEU A 99 -7.29 -20.54 -8.32
N LYS A 100 -6.46 -20.61 -7.29
CA LYS A 100 -5.25 -21.41 -7.30
C LYS A 100 -5.56 -22.89 -7.04
N GLU A 101 -4.72 -23.75 -7.59
CA GLU A 101 -4.74 -25.18 -7.30
C GLU A 101 -4.25 -25.45 -5.86
N GLU A 102 -3.13 -24.84 -5.48
CA GLU A 102 -2.59 -24.90 -4.12
C GLU A 102 -2.99 -23.66 -3.33
N GLN A 103 -4.09 -23.77 -2.58
CA GLN A 103 -4.62 -22.67 -1.78
C GLN A 103 -4.02 -22.67 -0.37
N ASN A 104 -3.84 -21.47 0.17
CA ASN A 104 -3.46 -21.19 1.54
C ASN A 104 -4.41 -20.15 2.16
N THR A 105 -5.69 -20.20 1.77
CA THR A 105 -6.73 -19.24 2.18
C THR A 105 -6.74 -18.97 3.69
N PRO A 106 -6.67 -19.96 4.59
CA PRO A 106 -6.67 -19.68 6.03
C PRO A 106 -5.48 -18.82 6.50
N ALA A 107 -4.28 -19.03 5.96
CA ALA A 107 -3.10 -18.24 6.33
C ALA A 107 -3.15 -16.82 5.74
N VAL A 108 -3.67 -16.69 4.51
CA VAL A 108 -3.92 -15.42 3.85
C VAL A 108 -4.94 -14.60 4.63
N GLU A 109 -6.09 -15.19 4.98
CA GLU A 109 -7.14 -14.56 5.79
C GLU A 109 -6.63 -14.14 7.16
N LEU A 110 -5.88 -15.00 7.85
CA LEU A 110 -5.27 -14.68 9.14
C LEU A 110 -4.37 -13.45 9.03
N SER A 111 -3.54 -13.37 8.00
CA SER A 111 -2.65 -12.22 7.80
C SER A 111 -3.43 -10.94 7.51
N LEU A 112 -4.46 -11.01 6.66
CA LEU A 112 -5.34 -9.86 6.36
C LEU A 112 -6.13 -9.39 7.60
N ASN A 113 -6.59 -10.32 8.45
CA ASN A 113 -7.22 -9.99 9.74
C ASN A 113 -6.25 -9.25 10.67
N LEU A 114 -5.01 -9.73 10.80
CA LEU A 114 -3.99 -9.07 11.62
C LEU A 114 -3.72 -7.63 11.14
N MET A 115 -3.71 -7.40 9.83
CA MET A 115 -3.58 -6.05 9.26
C MET A 115 -4.75 -5.15 9.65
N GLU A 116 -5.98 -5.66 9.57
CA GLU A 116 -7.18 -4.92 9.96
C GLU A 116 -7.17 -4.59 11.47
N ASP A 117 -6.78 -5.55 12.30
CA ASP A 117 -6.69 -5.39 13.75
C ASP A 117 -5.62 -4.38 14.17
N LEU A 118 -4.48 -4.35 13.47
CA LEU A 118 -3.45 -3.32 13.68
C LEU A 118 -4.03 -1.92 13.40
N ARG A 119 -4.78 -1.76 12.32
CA ARG A 119 -5.37 -0.47 11.97
C ARG A 119 -6.46 -0.04 12.95
N LYS A 120 -7.28 -0.98 13.42
CA LYS A 120 -8.29 -0.72 14.46
C LYS A 120 -7.64 -0.26 15.76
N ARG A 121 -6.59 -0.95 16.21
CA ARG A 121 -5.84 -0.58 17.43
C ARG A 121 -5.19 0.79 17.30
N TYR A 122 -4.50 1.07 16.20
CA TYR A 122 -3.92 2.38 15.91
C TYR A 122 -4.97 3.50 16.04
N ARG A 123 -6.14 3.34 15.41
CA ARG A 123 -7.21 4.36 15.49
C ARG A 123 -7.73 4.55 16.90
N ALA A 124 -7.94 3.46 17.64
CA ALA A 124 -8.42 3.53 19.01
C ALA A 124 -7.41 4.22 19.93
N GLU A 125 -6.12 3.88 19.79
CA GLU A 125 -5.05 4.51 20.58
C GLU A 125 -4.87 5.99 20.23
N MET A 126 -4.94 6.35 18.94
CA MET A 126 -4.94 7.74 18.48
C MET A 126 -6.09 8.55 19.09
N GLU A 127 -7.31 8.02 19.06
CA GLU A 127 -8.50 8.67 19.63
C GLU A 127 -8.37 8.83 21.15
N GLN A 128 -7.91 7.81 21.85
CA GLN A 128 -7.70 7.85 23.30
C GLN A 128 -6.64 8.88 23.71
N ALA A 129 -5.50 8.91 23.01
CA ALA A 129 -4.44 9.88 23.27
C ALA A 129 -4.90 11.31 23.00
N TYR A 130 -5.57 11.54 21.87
CA TYR A 130 -6.12 12.85 21.53
C TYR A 130 -7.11 13.34 22.59
N ASN A 131 -8.05 12.49 23.01
CA ASN A 131 -9.04 12.84 24.03
C ASN A 131 -8.41 13.13 25.39
N ARG A 132 -7.32 12.43 25.75
CA ARG A 132 -6.56 12.71 26.97
C ARG A 132 -5.93 14.10 26.93
N ILE A 133 -5.19 14.42 25.88
CA ILE A 133 -4.50 15.71 25.72
C ILE A 133 -5.53 16.85 25.63
N ARG A 134 -6.64 16.62 24.92
CA ARG A 134 -7.75 17.56 24.86
C ARG A 134 -8.25 17.95 26.25
N ALA A 135 -8.49 16.97 27.12
CA ALA A 135 -8.95 17.24 28.48
C ALA A 135 -7.94 18.04 29.31
N GLU A 136 -6.63 17.88 29.04
CA GLU A 136 -5.57 18.65 29.70
C GLU A 136 -5.52 20.10 29.20
N VAL A 137 -5.63 20.31 27.89
CA VAL A 137 -5.69 21.65 27.27
C VAL A 137 -6.93 22.41 27.74
N GLU A 138 -8.10 21.76 27.78
CA GLU A 138 -9.34 22.37 28.27
C GLU A 138 -9.25 22.78 29.75
N ARG A 139 -8.47 22.06 30.56
CA ARG A 139 -8.22 22.39 31.98
C ARG A 139 -7.12 23.42 32.19
N ASN A 140 -6.29 23.70 31.19
CA ASN A 140 -5.20 24.64 31.28
C ASN A 140 -5.21 25.65 30.10
N PRO A 141 -5.94 26.77 30.25
CA PRO A 141 -6.05 27.79 29.21
C PRO A 141 -4.72 28.40 28.74
N GLN A 142 -3.65 28.29 29.54
CA GLN A 142 -2.32 28.79 29.13
C GLN A 142 -1.73 28.01 27.97
N LEU A 143 -2.07 26.72 27.83
CA LEU A 143 -1.63 25.88 26.71
C LEU A 143 -2.22 26.34 25.37
N MET A 144 -3.28 27.14 25.40
CA MET A 144 -3.91 27.72 24.23
C MET A 144 -3.35 29.11 23.87
N VAL A 145 -2.37 29.63 24.60
CA VAL A 145 -1.79 30.95 24.32
C VAL A 145 -0.45 30.77 23.59
N LYS A 146 -0.32 31.38 22.41
CA LYS A 146 0.91 31.36 21.62
C LYS A 146 1.49 32.76 21.47
N GLN A 147 2.79 32.90 21.71
CA GLN A 147 3.54 34.09 21.36
C GLN A 147 3.96 34.03 19.88
N VAL A 148 3.60 35.05 19.11
CA VAL A 148 4.02 35.22 17.72
C VAL A 148 4.72 36.56 17.55
N GLN A 149 5.86 36.54 16.86
CA GLN A 149 6.58 37.75 16.48
C GLN A 149 5.97 38.30 15.17
N GLN A 150 5.50 39.53 15.21
CA GLN A 150 5.07 40.27 14.02
C GLN A 150 5.86 41.57 13.95
N GLU A 151 6.70 41.69 12.93
CA GLU A 151 7.68 42.79 12.77
C GLU A 151 8.56 42.98 14.01
N GLN A 152 8.32 44.05 14.79
CA GLN A 152 9.06 44.41 16.01
C GLN A 152 8.25 44.23 17.30
N ARG A 153 7.08 43.55 17.25
CA ARG A 153 6.21 43.35 18.43
C ARG A 153 5.89 41.86 18.62
N THR A 154 5.92 41.43 19.88
CA THR A 154 5.39 40.12 20.29
C THR A 154 3.91 40.27 20.59
N MET A 155 3.08 39.50 19.87
CA MET A 155 1.65 39.41 20.15
C MET A 155 1.31 38.07 20.78
N LEU A 156 0.32 38.06 21.68
CA LEU A 156 -0.28 36.85 22.22
C LEU A 156 -1.51 36.50 21.37
N VAL A 157 -1.51 35.32 20.78
CA VAL A 157 -2.64 34.77 20.01
C VAL A 157 -3.27 33.65 20.81
N GLN A 158 -4.59 33.70 20.95
CA GLN A 158 -5.38 32.62 21.52
C GLN A 158 -5.67 31.60 20.42
N LEU A 159 -5.17 30.38 20.61
CA LEU A 159 -5.45 29.22 19.79
C LEU A 159 -6.78 28.59 20.19
N THR A 160 -7.40 27.88 19.27
CA THR A 160 -8.42 26.88 19.58
C THR A 160 -7.81 25.67 20.30
N VAL A 161 -8.64 24.85 20.96
CA VAL A 161 -8.20 23.62 21.61
C VAL A 161 -7.46 22.71 20.61
N ASP A 162 -8.02 22.53 19.41
CA ASP A 162 -7.43 21.67 18.38
C ASP A 162 -6.08 22.20 17.87
N GLU A 163 -5.95 23.52 17.70
CA GLU A 163 -4.70 24.15 17.27
C GLU A 163 -3.62 24.07 18.35
N ALA A 164 -4.01 24.17 19.61
CA ALA A 164 -3.11 24.01 20.75
C ALA A 164 -2.58 22.58 20.82
N ILE A 165 -3.47 21.58 20.77
CA ILE A 165 -3.10 20.15 20.78
C ILE A 165 -2.10 19.85 19.65
N LYS A 166 -2.38 20.30 18.42
CA LYS A 166 -1.50 20.07 17.26
C LYS A 166 -0.10 20.67 17.41
N GLN A 167 0.08 21.63 18.32
CA GLN A 167 1.37 22.27 18.55
C GLN A 167 2.10 21.73 19.78
N LEU A 168 1.46 20.88 20.59
CA LEU A 168 2.09 20.29 21.76
C LEU A 168 3.18 19.29 21.34
N PRO A 169 4.40 19.38 21.91
CA PRO A 169 5.46 18.42 21.65
C PRO A 169 5.03 16.98 21.97
N GLU A 170 4.31 16.78 23.07
CA GLU A 170 3.80 15.46 23.47
C GLU A 170 2.92 14.82 22.39
N TRP A 171 2.06 15.61 21.74
CA TRP A 171 1.24 15.11 20.64
C TRP A 171 2.09 14.77 19.40
N GLN A 172 3.05 15.61 19.04
CA GLN A 172 3.94 15.37 17.90
C GLN A 172 4.85 14.15 18.10
N ASP A 173 5.37 13.97 19.32
CA ASP A 173 6.18 12.82 19.70
C ASP A 173 5.35 11.54 19.68
N PHE A 174 4.13 11.59 20.23
CA PHE A 174 3.18 10.49 20.17
C PHE A 174 2.88 10.09 18.73
N LEU A 175 2.52 11.05 17.86
CA LEU A 175 2.26 10.79 16.44
C LEU A 175 3.44 10.09 15.77
N SER A 176 4.64 10.65 15.94
CA SER A 176 5.86 10.15 15.28
C SER A 176 6.20 8.72 15.70
N GLN A 177 6.13 8.43 17.01
CA GLN A 177 6.42 7.10 17.56
C GLN A 177 5.34 6.08 17.15
N HIS A 178 4.08 6.50 17.23
CA HIS A 178 2.94 5.61 17.00
C HIS A 178 2.80 5.26 15.51
N GLU A 179 2.95 6.23 14.61
CA GLU A 179 2.98 6.01 13.16
C GLU A 179 4.14 5.11 12.75
N GLY A 180 5.35 5.36 13.27
CA GLY A 180 6.53 4.55 12.99
C GLY A 180 6.36 3.09 13.43
N THR A 181 5.87 2.87 14.65
CA THR A 181 5.66 1.53 15.20
C THR A 181 4.65 0.74 14.38
N TYR A 182 3.46 1.33 14.13
CA TYR A 182 2.40 0.62 13.43
C TYR A 182 2.71 0.40 11.95
N SER A 183 3.41 1.34 11.29
CA SER A 183 3.87 1.16 9.91
C SER A 183 4.85 -0.01 9.78
N GLN A 184 5.77 -0.15 10.75
CA GLN A 184 6.71 -1.28 10.78
C GLN A 184 6.01 -2.62 11.03
N GLU A 185 5.09 -2.68 11.99
CA GLU A 185 4.30 -3.89 12.25
C GLU A 185 3.45 -4.28 11.03
N PHE A 186 2.82 -3.31 10.36
CA PHE A 186 2.06 -3.54 9.14
C PHE A 186 2.94 -4.11 8.02
N ALA A 187 4.14 -3.55 7.82
CA ALA A 187 5.10 -4.05 6.84
C ALA A 187 5.53 -5.50 7.13
N LYS A 188 5.74 -5.86 8.40
CA LYS A 188 6.04 -7.26 8.80
C LYS A 188 4.89 -8.21 8.42
N VAL A 189 3.65 -7.78 8.59
CA VAL A 189 2.49 -8.61 8.20
C VAL A 189 2.39 -8.74 6.68
N ILE A 190 2.68 -7.68 5.90
CA ILE A 190 2.78 -7.76 4.44
C ILE A 190 3.84 -8.77 4.01
N GLU A 191 5.05 -8.69 4.59
CA GLU A 191 6.13 -9.60 4.24
C GLU A 191 5.83 -11.05 4.63
N LYS A 192 5.12 -11.27 5.74
CA LYS A 192 4.58 -12.58 6.09
C LYS A 192 3.58 -13.06 5.03
N LEU A 193 2.59 -12.23 4.68
CA LEU A 193 1.57 -12.55 3.68
C LEU A 193 2.17 -12.92 2.32
N LYS A 194 3.22 -12.21 1.88
CA LYS A 194 3.94 -12.53 0.64
C LYS A 194 4.60 -13.91 0.67
N ARG A 195 5.08 -14.37 1.83
CA ARG A 195 5.68 -15.71 1.98
C ARG A 195 4.64 -16.82 1.95
N GLU A 196 3.40 -16.51 2.30
CA GLU A 196 2.28 -17.45 2.22
C GLU A 196 1.79 -17.66 0.78
N LEU A 197 2.25 -16.83 -0.18
CA LEU A 197 1.91 -16.95 -1.59
C LEU A 197 2.58 -18.18 -2.21
N LYS A 198 1.80 -19.26 -2.28
CA LYS A 198 2.07 -20.40 -3.15
C LYS A 198 1.63 -20.10 -4.57
#